data_AF-A0A127P9A5-F1
#
_entry.id   AF-A0A127P9A5-F1
#
_cell.length_a   1.000
_cell.length_b   1.000
_cell.length_c   1.000
_cell.angle_alpha   90.00
_cell.angle_beta   90.00
_cell.angle_gamma   90.00
#
_symmetry.space_group_name_H-M   'P 1'
#
loop_
_entity.id
_entity.type
_entity.pdbx_description
1 polymer ?
#
loop_
_entity_poly.entity_id
_entity_poly.type
_entity_poly.pdbx_seq_one_letter_code
_entity_poly.pdbx_strand_id
1 'polypeptide(L)' 'MDATAFALCRDQKLPIKVFSIIKPGALKRVILGEDEGTLVHV' A
#
# COMPACT_ATOMS: atom_id res chain seq x y z
N MET A 1 5.99 -6.29 -6.87
CA MET A 1 4.90 -7.19 -6.44
C MET A 1 4.62 -8.13 -7.58
N ASP A 2 4.60 -9.43 -7.34
CA ASP A 2 4.40 -10.44 -8.38
C ASP A 2 2.91 -10.66 -8.69
N ALA A 3 2.59 -11.10 -9.92
CA ALA A 3 1.22 -11.23 -10.41
C ALA A 3 0.35 -12.17 -9.55
N THR A 4 0.91 -13.26 -9.03
CA THR A 4 0.21 -14.21 -8.15
C THR A 4 -0.18 -13.59 -6.81
N ALA A 5 0.73 -12.79 -6.23
CA ALA A 5 0.44 -12.05 -5.00
C ALA A 5 -0.66 -11.01 -5.23
N PHE A 6 -0.69 -10.38 -6.41
CA PHE A 6 -1.71 -9.40 -6.76
C PHE A 6 -3.09 -10.03 -6.91
N ALA A 7 -3.17 -11.18 -7.59
CA ALA A 7 -4.39 -11.95 -7.68
C ALA A 7 -4.92 -12.37 -6.30
N LEU A 8 -4.05 -12.85 -5.40
CA LEU A 8 -4.45 -13.26 -4.05
C LEU A 8 -4.96 -12.08 -3.22
N CYS A 9 -4.26 -10.95 -3.22
CA CYS A 9 -4.68 -9.76 -2.49
C CYS A 9 -5.99 -9.19 -3.02
N ARG A 10 -6.21 -9.27 -4.35
CA ARG A 10 -7.48 -8.91 -4.98
C ARG A 10 -8.62 -9.81 -4.53
N ASP A 11 -8.44 -11.14 -4.58
CA ASP A 11 -9.46 -12.11 -4.17
C ASP A 11 -9.87 -11.95 -2.71
N GLN A 12 -8.90 -11.62 -1.84
CA GLN A 12 -9.17 -11.39 -0.41
C GLN A 12 -9.61 -9.95 -0.08
N LYS A 13 -9.77 -9.08 -1.08
CA LYS A 13 -10.14 -7.66 -0.90
C LYS A 13 -9.23 -6.93 0.09
N LEU A 14 -7.94 -7.26 0.08
CA LEU A 14 -6.96 -6.63 0.96
C LEU A 14 -6.49 -5.31 0.35
N PRO A 15 -6.73 -4.17 1.00
CA PRO A 15 -6.23 -2.89 0.51
C PRO A 15 -4.70 -2.84 0.61
N ILE A 16 -4.03 -2.51 -0.50
CA ILE A 16 -2.57 -2.43 -0.55
C ILE A 16 -2.17 -0.96 -0.63
N LYS A 17 -1.32 -0.51 0.29
CA LYS A 17 -0.74 0.84 0.25
C LYS A 17 0.76 0.74 0.00
N VAL A 18 1.18 1.23 -1.17
CA VAL A 18 2.58 1.21 -1.60
C VAL A 18 3.21 2.56 -1.28
N PHE A 19 4.22 2.57 -0.41
CA PHE A 19 4.94 3.79 -0.03
C PHE A 19 6.43 3.53 0.11
N SER A 20 7.25 4.59 0.04
CA SER A 20 8.70 4.48 0.25
C SER A 20 9.05 4.55 1.73
N ILE A 21 9.60 3.46 2.29
CA ILE A 21 10.11 3.43 3.67
C ILE A 21 11.37 4.31 3.87
N ILE A 22 12.08 4.61 2.79
CA ILE A 22 13.33 5.38 2.78
C ILE A 22 13.05 6.85 3.13
N LYS A 23 11.85 7.34 2.83
CA LYS A 23 11.47 8.72 3.10
C LYS A 23 11.16 8.84 4.60
N PRO A 24 11.95 9.63 5.36
CA PRO A 24 11.76 9.75 6.80
C PRO A 24 10.36 10.30 7.10
N GLY A 25 9.64 9.60 7.98
CA GLY A 25 8.26 9.96 8.35
C GLY A 25 7.17 9.40 7.43
N ALA A 26 7.50 8.75 6.30
CA ALA A 26 6.49 8.21 5.39
C ALA A 26 5.58 7.16 6.06
N LEU A 27 6.13 6.27 6.88
CA LEU A 27 5.33 5.28 7.63
C LEU A 27 4.29 5.97 8.54
N LYS A 28 4.70 7.03 9.24
CA LYS A 28 3.81 7.78 10.15
C LYS A 28 2.68 8.46 9.37
N ARG A 29 3.00 9.09 8.25
CA ARG A 29 2.02 9.75 7.36
C ARG A 29 1.00 8.77 6.80
N VAL A 30 1.46 7.61 6.36
CA VAL A 30 0.61 6.52 5.83
C VAL A 30 -0.39 6.04 6.89
N ILE A 31 0.06 5.84 8.13
CA ILE A 31 -0.80 5.41 9.25
C ILE A 31 -1.80 6.52 9.65
N LEU A 32 -1.38 7.78 9.59
CA LEU A 32 -2.26 8.93 9.84
C LEU A 32 -3.28 9.18 8.71
N GLY A 33 -3.19 8.42 7.61
CA GLY A 33 -4.10 8.57 6.46
C GLY A 33 -3.75 9.76 5.57
N GLU A 34 -2.55 10.34 5.70
CA GLU A 34 -2.08 11.38 4.78
C GLU A 34 -1.88 10.82 3.36
N ASP A 35 -1.86 11.75 2.40
CA ASP A 35 -1.58 11.48 0.99
C ASP A 35 -0.10 11.14 0.80
N GLU A 36 0.24 9.89 1.13
CA GLU A 36 1.60 9.36 1.02
C GLU A 36 1.55 7.97 0.34
N GLY A 37 2.24 7.86 -0.78
CA GLY A 37 2.27 6.65 -1.60
C GLY A 37 1.03 6.47 -2.49
N THR A 38 0.83 5.25 -2.97
CA THR A 38 -0.30 4.89 -3.84
C THR A 38 -1.20 3.90 -3.11
N LEU A 39 -2.48 4.26 -2.95
CA LEU A 39 -3.51 3.34 -2.48
C LEU A 39 -4.02 2.54 -3.69
N VAL A 40 -3.80 1.22 -3.65
CA VAL A 40 -4.38 0.31 -4.65
C VAL A 40 -5.65 -0.27 -4.05
N HIS A 41 -6.78 0.08 -4.67
CA HIS A 41 -8.10 -0.45 -4.38
C HIS A 41 -8.56 -1.27 -5.59
N VAL A 42 -9.01 -2.51 -5.38
CA VAL A 42 -9.36 -3.48 -6.43
C VAL A 42 -10.82 -3.87 -6.36
#